data_AF-A0A1F7RRN3-F1
#
_entry.id   AF-A0A1F7RRN3-F1
#
_cell.length_a   1.000
_cell.length_b   1.000
_cell.length_c   1.000
_cell.angle_alpha   90.00
_cell.angle_beta   90.00
_cell.angle_gamma   90.00
#
_symmetry.space_group_name_H-M   'P 1'
#
loop_
_entity.id
_entity.type
_entity.pdbx_description
1 polymer ?
#
loop_
_entity_poly.entity_id
_entity_poly.type
_entity_poly.pdbx_seq_one_letter_code
_entity_poly.pdbx_strand_id
1 'polypeptide(L)'
;MAKMNITEVRVKLMSRRNDKLRAFCSVTIDNSFVIRDLKIIEGSKGAFVAMPSRKLMDRCLKCGSKNHLKANFCGDCGTKITNNNRILQDEKGRLKLYTDIAHPISSEARNLLQKKVLDTYTQEVEKAKQPDYKPAEIYDSPEEYDDSAPTENNNNNPK
;
A
#
# COMPACT_ATOMS: atom_id res chain seq x y z
N MET A 1 25.97 -13.27 -12.40
CA MET A 1 24.54 -13.32 -12.04
C MET A 1 23.89 -12.05 -12.54
N ALA A 2 22.76 -12.15 -13.26
CA ALA A 2 22.02 -10.98 -13.71
C ALA A 2 21.45 -10.25 -12.47
N LYS A 3 21.72 -8.96 -12.39
CA LYS A 3 21.30 -8.10 -11.27
C LYS A 3 20.06 -7.33 -11.71
N MET A 4 18.96 -7.47 -10.97
CA MET A 4 17.73 -6.70 -11.20
C MET A 4 18.05 -5.20 -11.32
N ASN A 5 17.55 -4.54 -12.37
CA ASN A 5 17.72 -3.11 -12.56
C ASN A 5 16.37 -2.36 -12.49
N ILE A 6 16.33 -1.28 -11.73
CA ILE A 6 15.15 -0.40 -11.67
C ILE A 6 15.39 0.71 -12.69
N THR A 7 14.70 0.61 -13.81
CA THR A 7 14.93 1.46 -14.97
C THR A 7 14.16 2.78 -14.87
N GLU A 8 13.01 2.77 -14.19
CA GLU A 8 12.17 3.96 -14.03
C GLU A 8 11.49 3.97 -12.66
N VAL A 9 11.31 5.17 -12.11
CA VAL A 9 10.53 5.41 -10.91
C VAL A 9 9.65 6.63 -11.15
N ARG A 10 8.35 6.49 -10.96
CA ARG A 10 7.37 7.60 -11.02
C ARG A 10 6.79 7.84 -9.63
N VAL A 11 6.68 9.11 -9.22
CA VAL A 11 6.29 9.49 -7.86
C VAL A 11 5.12 10.49 -7.91
N LYS A 12 4.06 10.22 -7.14
CA LYS A 12 2.98 11.17 -6.82
C LYS A 12 3.21 11.70 -5.43
N LEU A 13 3.51 12.98 -5.28
CA LEU A 13 3.53 13.59 -3.96
C LEU A 13 2.11 13.71 -3.40
N MET A 14 1.96 13.46 -2.10
CA MET A 14 0.70 13.61 -1.37
C MET A 14 0.79 14.84 -0.45
N SER A 15 -0.22 15.72 -0.54
CA SER A 15 -0.19 17.03 0.12
C SER A 15 -0.72 17.06 1.56
N ARG A 16 -1.17 15.92 2.11
CA ARG A 16 -1.81 15.87 3.43
C ARG A 16 -0.76 15.94 4.56
N ARG A 17 -0.66 17.10 5.22
CA ARG A 17 0.39 17.42 6.22
C ARG A 17 0.45 16.47 7.43
N ASN A 18 -0.65 15.83 7.81
CA ASN A 18 -0.74 14.98 9.00
C ASN A 18 -0.76 13.47 8.70
N ASP A 19 -0.59 13.07 7.45
CA ASP A 19 -0.48 11.65 7.11
C ASP A 19 0.99 11.19 7.13
N LYS A 20 1.20 9.95 7.54
CA LYS A 20 2.49 9.27 7.36
C LYS A 20 2.75 9.01 5.88
N LEU A 21 1.70 8.88 5.06
CA LEU A 21 1.84 8.73 3.62
C LEU A 21 2.37 10.02 2.98
N ARG A 22 3.56 9.94 2.37
CA ARG A 22 4.21 11.06 1.67
C ARG A 22 3.98 11.04 0.18
N ALA A 23 3.98 9.84 -0.42
CA ALA A 23 3.84 9.69 -1.85
C ALA A 23 3.36 8.28 -2.23
N PHE A 24 2.71 8.20 -3.38
CA PHE A 24 2.58 6.95 -4.13
C PHE A 24 3.70 6.85 -5.16
N CYS A 25 4.11 5.62 -5.47
CA CYS A 25 5.20 5.35 -6.39
C CYS A 25 4.90 4.14 -7.26
N SER A 26 5.36 4.20 -8.49
CA SER A 26 5.39 3.08 -9.42
C SER A 26 6.83 2.87 -9.89
N VAL A 27 7.24 1.62 -10.03
CA VAL A 27 8.61 1.27 -10.46
C VAL A 27 8.58 0.37 -11.68
N THR A 28 9.44 0.65 -12.65
CA THR A 28 9.69 -0.20 -13.82
C THR A 28 11.01 -0.93 -13.60
N ILE A 29 10.97 -2.25 -13.74
CA ILE A 29 12.10 -3.16 -13.60
C ILE A 29 12.47 -3.66 -14.99
N ASP A 30 13.76 -3.59 -15.30
CA ASP A 30 14.36 -4.10 -16.54
C ASP A 30 13.61 -3.69 -17.82
N ASN A 31 13.02 -2.49 -17.85
CA ASN A 31 12.18 -1.98 -18.95
C ASN A 31 11.04 -2.91 -19.40
N SER A 32 10.62 -3.85 -18.55
CA SER A 32 9.74 -4.94 -18.96
C SER A 32 8.62 -5.24 -17.96
N PHE A 33 8.76 -4.82 -16.70
CA PHE A 33 7.79 -5.11 -15.66
C PHE A 33 7.53 -3.91 -14.76
N VAL A 34 6.25 -3.55 -14.54
CA VAL A 34 5.85 -2.42 -13.70
C VAL A 34 5.17 -2.91 -12.42
N ILE A 35 5.60 -2.39 -11.28
CA ILE A 35 4.92 -2.55 -10.00
C ILE A 35 4.31 -1.21 -9.60
N ARG A 36 2.99 -1.22 -9.37
CA ARG A 36 2.21 -0.04 -8.96
C ARG A 36 2.00 -0.02 -7.45
N ASP A 37 1.48 1.10 -6.95
CA ASP A 37 0.98 1.25 -5.57
C ASP A 37 2.03 1.02 -4.47
N LEU A 38 3.31 1.28 -4.76
CA LEU A 38 4.29 1.45 -3.69
C LEU A 38 3.98 2.75 -2.95
N LYS A 39 4.26 2.77 -1.65
CA LYS A 39 3.99 3.93 -0.78
C LYS A 39 5.29 4.39 -0.14
N ILE A 40 5.50 5.69 -0.09
CA ILE A 40 6.58 6.29 0.71
C ILE A 40 5.95 6.76 2.02
N ILE A 41 6.41 6.20 3.13
CA ILE A 41 5.82 6.41 4.45
C ILE A 41 6.86 7.01 5.39
N GLU A 42 6.48 8.04 6.13
CA GLU A 42 7.26 8.60 7.22
C GLU A 42 7.22 7.68 8.44
N GLY A 43 8.38 7.10 8.78
CA GLY A 43 8.59 6.33 10.00
C GLY A 43 9.31 7.13 11.08
N SER A 44 9.52 6.53 12.25
CA SER A 44 10.29 7.14 13.34
C SER A 44 11.78 7.29 13.04
N LYS A 45 12.31 6.51 12.08
CA LYS A 45 13.71 6.54 11.63
C LYS A 45 13.87 7.20 10.25
N GLY A 46 12.86 7.95 9.81
CA GLY A 46 12.79 8.57 8.49
C GLY A 46 11.89 7.82 7.50
N ALA A 47 11.84 8.33 6.29
CA ALA A 47 11.02 7.81 5.20
C ALA A 47 11.50 6.42 4.73
N PHE A 48 10.54 5.53 4.44
CA PHE A 48 10.80 4.20 3.90
C PHE A 48 9.76 3.82 2.85
N VAL A 49 10.08 2.80 2.06
CA VAL A 49 9.19 2.31 1.00
C VAL A 49 8.38 1.12 1.52
N ALA A 50 7.06 1.27 1.53
CA ALA A 50 6.12 0.18 1.77
C ALA A 50 5.64 -0.41 0.44
N MET A 51 5.63 -1.73 0.37
CA MET A 51 5.21 -2.46 -0.82
C MET A 51 3.70 -2.38 -1.05
N PRO A 52 3.23 -2.59 -2.30
CA PRO A 52 1.81 -2.75 -2.56
C PRO A 52 1.27 -3.92 -1.75
N SER A 53 0.17 -3.70 -1.04
CA SER A 53 -0.41 -4.68 -0.13
C SER A 53 -1.91 -4.81 -0.32
N ARG A 54 -2.43 -6.00 -0.05
CA ARG A 54 -3.87 -6.31 -0.10
C ARG A 54 -4.36 -6.80 1.25
N LYS A 55 -5.64 -6.54 1.53
CA LYS A 55 -6.33 -7.09 2.70
C LYS A 55 -6.47 -8.60 2.54
N LEU A 56 -6.18 -9.34 3.59
CA LEU A 56 -6.42 -10.78 3.63
C LEU A 56 -7.92 -11.04 3.75
N MET A 57 -8.36 -12.05 2.99
CA MET A 57 -9.74 -12.47 2.89
C MET A 57 -9.83 -13.97 3.10
N ASP A 58 -10.95 -14.42 3.63
CA ASP A 58 -11.27 -15.82 3.81
C ASP A 58 -12.70 -16.12 3.36
N ARG A 59 -12.99 -17.39 3.08
CA ARG A 59 -14.28 -17.83 2.55
C ARG A 59 -15.28 -18.07 3.68
N CYS A 60 -16.52 -17.64 3.45
CA CYS A 60 -17.65 -17.99 4.29
C CYS A 60 -17.92 -19.50 4.19
N LEU A 61 -18.11 -20.19 5.33
CA LEU A 61 -18.39 -21.63 5.34
C LEU A 61 -19.78 -21.98 4.81
N LYS A 62 -20.71 -21.03 4.81
CA LYS A 62 -22.08 -21.24 4.34
C LYS A 62 -22.20 -21.05 2.83
N CYS A 63 -21.73 -19.91 2.31
CA CYS A 63 -21.94 -19.53 0.90
C CYS A 63 -20.66 -19.46 0.06
N GLY A 64 -19.47 -19.63 0.65
CA GLY A 64 -18.19 -19.59 -0.07
C GLY A 64 -17.66 -18.18 -0.40
N SER A 65 -18.45 -17.13 -0.18
CA SER A 65 -18.08 -15.73 -0.46
C SER A 65 -16.83 -15.28 0.29
N LYS A 66 -16.01 -14.44 -0.34
CA LYS A 66 -14.79 -13.87 0.25
C LYS A 66 -15.15 -12.72 1.18
N ASN A 67 -14.71 -12.81 2.42
CA ASN A 67 -14.91 -11.80 3.45
C ASN A 67 -13.54 -11.43 4.05
N HIS A 68 -13.35 -10.18 4.44
CA HIS A 68 -12.10 -9.79 5.10
C HIS A 68 -11.97 -10.47 6.47
N LEU A 69 -10.74 -10.74 6.92
CA LEU A 69 -10.50 -11.53 8.15
C LEU A 69 -11.14 -10.98 9.43
N LYS A 70 -11.43 -9.67 9.50
CA LYS A 70 -12.12 -9.02 10.63
C LYS A 70 -13.65 -8.99 10.53
N ALA A 71 -14.25 -9.62 9.52
CA ALA A 71 -15.70 -9.54 9.31
C ALA A 71 -16.42 -10.41 10.35
N ASN A 72 -17.36 -9.82 11.09
CA ASN A 72 -18.19 -10.56 12.05
C ASN A 72 -19.33 -11.33 11.35
N PHE A 73 -19.76 -10.85 10.19
CA PHE A 73 -20.83 -11.43 9.38
C PHE A 73 -20.38 -11.49 7.93
N CYS A 74 -20.90 -12.48 7.19
CA CYS A 74 -20.70 -12.55 5.76
C CYS A 74 -21.43 -11.39 5.07
N GLY A 75 -20.71 -10.62 4.23
CA GLY A 75 -21.27 -9.51 3.45
C GLY A 75 -22.40 -9.94 2.51
N ASP A 76 -22.33 -11.17 1.99
CA ASP A 76 -23.33 -11.66 1.04
C ASP A 76 -24.51 -12.37 1.72
N CYS A 77 -24.25 -13.42 2.52
CA CYS A 77 -25.32 -14.26 3.10
C CYS A 77 -25.72 -13.92 4.55
N GLY A 78 -25.12 -12.88 5.14
CA GLY A 78 -25.43 -12.41 6.52
C GLY A 78 -25.04 -13.37 7.65
N THR A 79 -24.48 -14.54 7.35
CA THR A 79 -24.17 -15.55 8.38
C THR A 79 -23.01 -15.10 9.24
N LYS A 80 -23.12 -15.29 10.56
CA LYS A 80 -22.07 -14.96 11.52
C LYS A 80 -20.82 -15.79 11.22
N ILE A 81 -19.68 -15.11 11.09
CA ILE A 81 -18.38 -15.75 10.88
C ILE A 81 -17.85 -16.13 12.28
N THR A 82 -17.94 -17.43 12.61
CA THR A 82 -17.65 -17.95 13.96
C THR A 82 -16.18 -18.30 14.18
N ASN A 83 -15.39 -18.44 13.12
CA ASN A 83 -13.98 -18.82 13.22
C ASN A 83 -13.07 -17.60 13.43
N ASN A 84 -12.96 -17.12 14.66
CA ASN A 84 -11.96 -16.11 15.03
C ASN A 84 -10.51 -16.63 15.00
N ASN A 85 -10.30 -17.95 14.94
CA ASN A 85 -8.97 -18.59 14.85
C ASN A 85 -8.32 -18.53 13.44
N ARG A 86 -8.90 -17.78 12.50
CA ARG A 86 -8.35 -17.59 11.14
C ARG A 86 -7.28 -16.49 11.07
N ILE A 87 -7.17 -15.68 12.13
CA ILE A 87 -6.29 -14.52 12.11
C ILE A 87 -4.90 -14.94 12.61
N LEU A 88 -3.96 -15.07 11.68
CA LEU A 88 -2.55 -15.31 12.01
C LEU A 88 -2.06 -14.17 12.90
N GLN A 89 -1.58 -14.50 14.08
CA GLN A 89 -0.87 -13.58 14.96
C GLN A 89 0.62 -13.68 14.65
N ASP A 90 1.30 -12.54 14.60
CA ASP A 90 2.76 -12.54 14.60
C ASP A 90 3.31 -12.95 15.98
N GLU A 91 4.64 -13.12 16.08
CA GLU A 91 5.32 -13.49 17.33
C GLU A 91 5.06 -12.50 18.48
N LYS A 92 4.55 -11.31 18.19
CA LYS A 92 4.20 -10.25 19.15
C LYS A 92 2.69 -10.16 19.40
N GLY A 93 1.90 -11.13 18.93
CA GLY A 93 0.45 -11.18 19.10
C GLY A 93 -0.35 -10.24 18.18
N ARG A 94 0.31 -9.57 17.21
CA ARG A 94 -0.37 -8.63 16.30
C ARG A 94 -1.03 -9.39 15.17
N LEU A 95 -2.27 -9.03 14.88
CA LEU A 95 -3.07 -9.62 13.81
C LEU A 95 -2.48 -9.27 12.43
N LYS A 96 -2.12 -10.29 11.63
CA LYS A 96 -1.70 -10.13 10.23
C LYS A 96 -2.95 -10.00 9.34
N LEU A 97 -3.33 -8.76 9.03
CA LEU A 97 -4.53 -8.45 8.23
C LEU A 97 -4.25 -8.17 6.76
N TYR A 98 -3.01 -7.83 6.44
CA TYR A 98 -2.56 -7.48 5.11
C TYR A 98 -1.36 -8.35 4.74
N THR A 99 -1.18 -8.54 3.44
CA THR A 99 0.03 -9.12 2.88
C THR A 99 0.46 -8.32 1.68
N ASP A 100 1.77 -8.22 1.48
CA ASP A 100 2.33 -7.60 0.30
C ASP A 100 2.00 -8.45 -0.93
N ILE A 101 1.62 -7.77 -2.01
CA ILE A 101 1.37 -8.34 -3.34
C ILE A 101 2.70 -8.62 -4.03
N ALA A 102 3.64 -7.67 -3.91
CA ALA A 102 5.00 -7.79 -4.40
C ALA A 102 5.98 -7.44 -3.29
N HIS A 103 7.07 -8.19 -3.16
CA HIS A 103 8.12 -7.86 -2.20
C HIS A 103 9.49 -8.35 -2.70
N PRO A 104 10.57 -7.60 -2.45
CA PRO A 104 11.92 -8.08 -2.73
C PRO A 104 12.26 -9.25 -1.81
N ILE A 105 12.79 -10.33 -2.41
CA ILE A 105 13.17 -11.55 -1.70
C ILE A 105 14.49 -11.34 -0.94
N SER A 106 15.45 -10.64 -1.55
CA SER A 106 16.77 -10.39 -0.95
C SER A 106 16.88 -9.01 -0.31
N SER A 107 17.70 -8.90 0.73
CA SER A 107 18.01 -7.60 1.37
C SER A 107 18.71 -6.64 0.40
N GLU A 108 19.53 -7.15 -0.51
CA GLU A 108 20.17 -6.35 -1.55
C GLU A 108 19.13 -5.69 -2.48
N ALA A 109 18.16 -6.46 -2.98
CA ALA A 109 17.09 -5.93 -3.82
C ALA A 109 16.22 -4.93 -3.05
N ARG A 110 15.93 -5.19 -1.76
CA ARG A 110 15.21 -4.26 -0.89
C ARG A 110 15.93 -2.92 -0.76
N ASN A 111 17.23 -2.95 -0.51
CA ASN A 111 18.04 -1.74 -0.34
C ASN A 111 18.14 -0.96 -1.65
N LEU A 112 18.32 -1.65 -2.77
CA LEU A 112 18.35 -1.03 -4.11
C LEU A 112 17.02 -0.32 -4.41
N LEU A 113 15.90 -1.01 -4.21
CA LEU A 113 14.55 -0.46 -4.42
C LEU A 113 14.29 0.74 -3.54
N GLN A 114 14.55 0.62 -2.24
CA GLN A 114 14.33 1.71 -1.30
C GLN A 114 15.17 2.93 -1.68
N LYS A 115 16.46 2.75 -1.95
CA LYS A 115 17.36 3.85 -2.34
C LYS A 115 16.85 4.55 -3.58
N LYS A 116 16.61 3.81 -4.67
CA LYS A 116 16.21 4.39 -5.96
C LYS A 116 14.89 5.18 -5.85
N VAL A 117 13.93 4.66 -5.09
CA VAL A 117 12.62 5.31 -4.88
C VAL A 117 12.76 6.56 -4.02
N LEU A 118 13.50 6.52 -2.91
CA LEU A 118 13.68 7.67 -2.02
C LEU A 118 14.51 8.79 -2.68
N ASP A 119 15.52 8.44 -3.46
CA ASP A 119 16.32 9.40 -4.24
C ASP A 119 15.41 10.16 -5.23
N THR A 120 14.57 9.42 -5.98
CA THR A 120 13.62 10.02 -6.94
C THR A 120 12.57 10.87 -6.23
N TYR A 121 12.07 10.43 -5.08
CA TYR A 121 11.12 11.21 -4.28
C TYR A 121 11.72 12.53 -3.80
N THR A 122 12.97 12.53 -3.35
CA THR A 122 13.65 13.76 -2.89
C THR A 122 13.80 14.75 -4.03
N GLN A 123 14.21 14.28 -5.21
CA GLN A 123 14.27 15.10 -6.42
C GLN A 123 12.90 15.66 -6.80
N GLU A 124 11.84 14.87 -6.69
CA GLU A 124 10.49 15.31 -7.02
C GLU A 124 9.97 16.36 -6.03
N VAL A 125 10.28 16.21 -4.74
CA VAL A 125 9.99 17.22 -3.71
C VAL A 125 10.72 18.53 -3.99
N GLU A 126 11.96 18.47 -4.48
CA GLU A 126 12.72 19.67 -4.86
C GLU A 126 12.12 20.35 -6.08
N LYS A 127 11.76 19.59 -7.12
CA LYS A 127 11.05 20.12 -8.30
C LYS A 127 9.72 20.75 -7.92
N ALA A 128 8.97 20.15 -6.99
CA ALA A 128 7.69 20.66 -6.52
C ALA A 128 7.76 22.04 -5.85
N LYS A 129 8.94 22.51 -5.45
CA LYS A 129 9.14 23.87 -4.93
C LYS A 129 9.23 24.92 -6.05
N GLN A 130 9.50 24.51 -7.28
CA GLN A 130 9.64 25.43 -8.42
C GLN A 130 8.25 25.87 -8.92
N PRO A 131 8.10 27.13 -9.38
CA PRO A 131 6.80 27.69 -9.76
C PRO A 131 6.17 27.05 -11.01
N ASP A 132 6.97 26.42 -11.88
CA ASP A 132 6.50 25.73 -13.11
C ASP A 132 6.40 24.20 -12.93
N TYR A 133 6.25 23.74 -11.69
CA TYR A 133 6.14 22.32 -11.41
C TYR A 133 4.83 21.73 -11.94
N LYS A 134 4.94 20.65 -12.71
CA LYS A 134 3.82 19.79 -13.10
C LYS A 134 4.02 18.41 -12.49
N PRO A 135 3.05 17.88 -11.74
CA PRO A 135 3.13 16.52 -11.21
C PRO A 135 3.33 15.49 -12.32
N ALA A 136 4.17 14.48 -12.07
CA ALA A 136 4.32 13.36 -12.99
C ALA A 136 2.99 12.63 -13.20
N GLU A 137 2.64 12.33 -14.46
CA GLU A 137 1.50 11.48 -14.79
C GLU A 137 1.85 10.00 -14.53
N ILE A 138 1.07 9.37 -13.66
CA ILE A 138 1.41 8.04 -13.13
C ILE A 138 0.70 6.92 -13.90
N TYR A 139 -0.42 7.19 -14.59
CA TYR A 139 -1.09 6.26 -15.54
C TYR A 139 -1.95 6.98 -16.58
N ASP A 140 -2.07 6.38 -17.77
CA ASP A 140 -3.02 6.71 -18.86
C ASP A 140 -4.49 6.27 -18.57
N SER A 141 -4.88 6.00 -17.32
CA SER A 141 -6.21 5.46 -16.99
C SER A 141 -6.99 6.37 -16.04
N PRO A 142 -8.22 6.78 -16.39
CA PRO A 142 -9.02 7.80 -15.68
C PRO A 142 -9.66 7.34 -14.36
N GLU A 143 -9.08 6.35 -13.68
CA GLU A 143 -9.55 5.97 -12.35
C GLU A 143 -8.91 6.88 -11.31
N GLU A 144 -9.57 8.01 -11.08
CA GLU A 144 -9.32 8.88 -9.93
C GLU A 144 -9.31 8.03 -8.66
N TYR A 145 -8.19 8.02 -7.94
CA TYR A 145 -8.19 7.60 -6.54
C TYR A 145 -9.07 8.60 -5.80
N ASP A 146 -10.32 8.22 -5.54
CA ASP A 146 -11.23 8.95 -4.68
C ASP A 146 -10.54 9.21 -3.33
N ASP A 147 -10.24 10.49 -3.06
CA ASP A 147 -9.61 10.97 -1.83
C ASP A 147 -10.61 10.97 -0.65
N SER A 148 -11.83 10.44 -0.86
CA SER A 148 -12.77 10.07 0.19
C SER A 148 -12.29 8.80 0.91
N ALA A 149 -11.38 9.01 1.86
CA ALA A 149 -11.28 8.07 2.97
C ALA A 149 -12.69 7.89 3.56
N PRO A 150 -13.16 6.66 3.85
CA PRO A 150 -14.40 6.48 4.57
C PRO A 150 -14.25 7.23 5.89
N THR A 151 -15.05 8.27 6.09
CA THR A 151 -15.24 8.85 7.40
C THR A 151 -15.74 7.71 8.28
N GLU A 152 -14.90 7.30 9.24
CA GLU A 152 -15.34 6.42 10.31
C GLU A 152 -16.48 7.15 11.03
N ASN A 153 -17.72 6.83 10.66
CA ASN A 153 -18.89 7.27 11.37
C ASN A 153 -18.93 6.48 12.69
N ASN A 154 -18.19 6.98 13.68
CA ASN A 154 -18.24 6.55 15.06
C ASN A 154 -19.60 6.97 15.64
N ASN A 155 -20.63 6.21 15.31
CA ASN A 155 -21.90 6.26 16.01
C ASN A 155 -22.44 4.83 16.15
N ASN A 156 -22.04 4.19 17.25
CA ASN A 156 -22.82 3.15 17.91
C ASN A 156 -22.36 3.05 19.36
N ASN A 157 -22.83 3.99 20.19
CA ASN A 157 -22.86 3.80 21.62
C ASN A 157 -24.27 3.31 21.99
N PRO A 158 -24.46 2.06 22.46
CA PRO A 158 -25.76 1.62 22.92
C PRO A 158 -26.05 2.24 24.29
N LYS A 159 -27.20 2.92 24.40
CA LYS A 159 -27.90 3.13 25.67
C LYS A 159 -28.52 1.82 26.15
#